data_AF-A0A8K0CUU9-F1
#
_entry.id   AF-A0A8K0CUU9-F1
#
_cell.length_a   1.000
_cell.length_b   1.000
_cell.length_c   1.000
_cell.angle_alpha   90.00
_cell.angle_beta   90.00
_cell.angle_gamma   90.00
#
_symmetry.space_group_name_H-M   'P 1'
#
loop_
_entity.id
_entity.type
_entity.pdbx_description
1 polymer ?
#
loop_
_entity_poly.entity_id
_entity_poly.type
_entity_poly.pdbx_seq_one_letter_code
_entity_poly.pdbx_strand_id
1 'polypeptide(L)'
;YLACAEMKRAGCRARAILPVGETTDQLRLTKPHNHPPNENAAEREEFINHLKNAARMMPGSLKKIYDNIASLYPNGARQLPFRSICSSLHRWRRSVASQE
;
A
#
# COMPACT_ATOMS: atom_id res chain seq x y z
N TYR A 1 -6.28 8.45 16.82
CA TYR A 1 -7.42 7.57 16.46
C TYR A 1 -7.13 6.89 15.15
N LEU A 2 -7.36 5.58 15.08
CA LEU A 2 -7.09 4.74 13.91
C LEU A 2 -8.40 4.10 13.42
N ALA A 3 -8.48 3.89 12.11
CA ALA A 3 -9.62 3.24 11.45
C ALA A 3 -9.09 2.10 10.56
N CYS A 4 -9.92 1.08 10.36
CA CYS A 4 -9.55 -0.05 9.51
C CYS A 4 -9.30 0.37 8.05
N ALA A 5 -8.20 -0.08 7.47
CA ALA A 5 -7.86 0.15 6.06
C ALA A 5 -8.92 -0.42 5.09
N GLU A 6 -9.56 -1.53 5.46
CA GLU A 6 -10.59 -2.19 4.65
C GLU A 6 -11.98 -1.53 4.81
N MET A 7 -12.09 -0.34 5.41
CA MET A 7 -13.36 0.38 5.53
C MET A 7 -14.07 0.57 4.17
N LYS A 8 -13.31 0.87 3.11
CA LYS A 8 -13.86 1.06 1.76
C LYS A 8 -14.16 -0.24 1.04
N ARG A 9 -13.44 -1.32 1.36
CA ARG A 9 -13.53 -2.60 0.63
C ARG A 9 -14.52 -3.56 1.28
N ALA A 10 -14.44 -3.72 2.61
CA ALA A 10 -15.27 -4.62 3.41
C ALA A 10 -16.36 -3.89 4.23
N GLY A 11 -16.49 -2.57 4.08
CA GLY A 11 -17.40 -1.78 4.91
C GLY A 11 -17.02 -1.76 6.39
N CYS A 12 -15.75 -2.09 6.71
CA CYS A 12 -15.31 -2.26 8.09
C CYS A 12 -15.31 -0.96 8.86
N ARG A 13 -16.06 -0.92 9.97
CA ARG A 13 -16.11 0.25 10.86
C ARG A 13 -15.28 0.05 12.13
N ALA A 14 -14.33 -0.88 12.12
CA ALA A 14 -13.43 -1.08 13.25
C ALA A 14 -12.59 0.18 13.52
N ARG A 15 -12.40 0.47 14.80
CA ARG A 15 -11.69 1.66 15.28
C ARG A 15 -10.75 1.24 16.39
N ALA A 16 -9.63 1.94 16.47
CA ALA A 16 -8.65 1.77 17.54
C ALA A 16 -8.11 3.12 18.00
N ILE A 17 -7.60 3.15 19.23
CA ILE A 17 -6.97 4.31 19.84
C ILE A 17 -5.56 3.90 20.23
N LEU A 18 -4.57 4.64 19.70
CA LEU A 18 -3.20 4.61 20.17
C LEU A 18 -2.96 5.92 20.92
N PRO A 19 -2.74 5.91 22.25
CA PRO A 19 -2.42 7.11 23.00
C PRO A 19 -1.09 7.73 22.53
N VAL A 20 -0.96 9.04 22.64
CA VAL A 20 0.27 9.74 22.22
C VAL A 20 1.37 9.46 23.23
N GLY A 21 2.53 8.98 22.75
CA GLY A 21 3.68 8.63 23.61
C GLY A 21 3.74 7.14 24.01
N GLU A 22 2.74 6.35 23.64
CA GLU A 22 2.65 4.92 23.93
C GLU A 22 3.12 4.04 22.76
N THR A 23 3.50 2.80 23.05
CA THR A 23 3.90 1.80 22.04
C THR A 23 2.70 1.07 21.44
N THR A 24 2.90 0.38 20.32
CA THR A 24 1.86 -0.38 19.61
C THR A 24 1.17 -1.46 20.46
N ASP A 25 1.81 -1.96 21.51
CA ASP A 25 1.22 -2.91 22.48
C ASP A 25 0.05 -2.30 23.26
N GLN A 26 0.03 -0.99 23.43
CA GLN A 26 -1.03 -0.28 24.14
C GLN A 26 -2.18 0.16 23.22
N LEU A 27 -2.22 -0.36 21.99
CA LEU A 27 -3.30 -0.09 21.05
C LEU A 27 -4.61 -0.70 21.58
N ARG A 28 -5.59 0.16 21.87
CA ARG A 28 -6.91 -0.26 22.36
C ARG A 28 -7.90 -0.28 21.20
N LEU A 29 -8.46 -1.45 20.90
CA LEU A 29 -9.57 -1.57 19.96
C LEU A 29 -10.85 -1.05 20.60
N THR A 30 -11.55 -0.13 19.93
CA THR A 30 -12.86 0.38 20.37
C THR A 30 -14.02 -0.27 19.64
N LYS A 31 -13.79 -0.80 18.43
CA LYS A 31 -14.80 -1.55 17.67
C LYS A 31 -14.15 -2.71 16.91
N PRO A 32 -14.69 -3.94 16.99
CA PRO A 32 -14.12 -5.11 16.34
C PRO A 32 -14.23 -5.06 14.81
N HIS A 33 -13.38 -5.84 14.14
CA HIS A 33 -13.42 -6.07 12.71
C HIS A 33 -14.59 -7.00 12.34
N ASN A 34 -15.12 -6.80 11.13
CA ASN A 34 -16.19 -7.60 10.53
C ASN A 34 -15.69 -8.45 9.35
N HIS A 35 -14.37 -8.56 9.18
CA HIS A 35 -13.73 -9.30 8.10
C HIS A 35 -12.52 -10.04 8.65
N PRO A 36 -12.12 -11.15 8.00
CA PRO A 36 -10.89 -11.85 8.37
C PRO A 36 -9.65 -10.96 8.10
N PRO A 37 -8.54 -11.20 8.83
CA PRO A 37 -7.28 -10.54 8.55
C PRO A 37 -6.87 -10.79 7.10
N ASN A 38 -6.43 -9.75 6.41
CA ASN A 38 -5.98 -9.86 5.03
C ASN A 38 -4.52 -10.29 5.03
N GLU A 39 -4.27 -11.59 4.94
CA GLU A 39 -2.93 -12.19 4.97
C GLU A 39 -2.04 -11.65 3.84
N ASN A 40 -2.63 -11.33 2.69
CA ASN A 40 -1.91 -10.78 1.55
C ASN A 40 -1.70 -9.26 1.62
N ALA A 41 -2.09 -8.60 2.72
CA ALA A 41 -1.92 -7.16 2.87
C ALA A 41 -0.43 -6.78 2.95
N ALA A 42 0.38 -7.60 3.65
CA ALA A 42 1.81 -7.38 3.77
C ALA A 42 2.50 -7.47 2.39
N GLU A 43 2.29 -8.55 1.64
CA GLU A 43 2.83 -8.73 0.29
C GLU A 43 2.39 -7.60 -0.66
N ARG A 44 1.14 -7.14 -0.55
CA ARG A 44 0.63 -6.02 -1.34
C ARG A 44 1.36 -4.72 -1.01
N GLU A 45 1.60 -4.47 0.26
CA GLU A 45 2.28 -3.26 0.72
C GLU A 45 3.76 -3.27 0.30
N GLU A 46 4.43 -4.41 0.40
CA GLU A 46 5.78 -4.61 -0.12
C GLU A 46 5.83 -4.38 -1.63
N PHE A 47 4.89 -4.94 -2.39
CA PHE A 47 4.79 -4.71 -3.84
C PHE A 47 4.66 -3.22 -4.18
N ILE A 48 3.82 -2.48 -3.47
CA ILE A 48 3.65 -1.03 -3.66
C ILE A 48 4.95 -0.28 -3.32
N ASN A 49 5.61 -0.64 -2.22
CA ASN A 49 6.87 -0.01 -1.81
C ASN A 49 7.98 -0.23 -2.84
N HIS A 50 8.11 -1.45 -3.36
CA HIS A 50 9.05 -1.76 -4.45
C HIS A 50 8.71 -0.99 -5.73
N LEU A 51 7.44 -0.95 -6.13
CA LEU A 51 6.99 -0.17 -7.29
C LEU A 51 7.29 1.31 -7.15
N LYS A 52 7.06 1.87 -5.96
CA LYS A 52 7.31 3.28 -5.66
C LYS A 52 8.80 3.59 -5.71
N ASN A 53 9.65 2.76 -5.11
CA ASN A 53 11.09 2.93 -5.14
C ASN A 53 11.64 2.81 -6.57
N ALA A 54 11.20 1.79 -7.32
CA ALA A 54 11.65 1.60 -8.70
C ALA A 54 11.14 2.70 -9.64
N ALA A 55 9.90 3.19 -9.46
CA ALA A 55 9.39 4.31 -10.27
C ALA A 55 10.18 5.61 -10.06
N ARG A 56 10.76 5.78 -8.87
CA ARG A 56 11.59 6.93 -8.48
C ARG A 56 13.04 6.80 -8.95
N MET A 57 13.65 5.63 -8.75
CA MET A 57 15.07 5.41 -9.01
C MET A 57 15.37 5.00 -10.45
N MET A 58 14.49 4.22 -11.09
CA MET A 58 14.77 3.69 -12.42
C MET A 58 14.28 4.64 -13.51
N PRO A 59 15.17 5.13 -14.38
CA PRO A 59 14.78 5.79 -15.62
C PRO A 59 14.17 4.76 -16.60
N GLY A 60 13.27 5.21 -17.47
CA GLY A 60 12.67 4.37 -18.51
C GLY A 60 11.16 4.15 -18.38
N SER A 61 10.61 3.24 -19.18
CA SER A 61 9.15 3.03 -19.27
C SER A 61 8.58 2.42 -17.99
N LEU A 62 7.55 3.08 -17.44
CA LEU A 62 6.83 2.59 -16.25
C LEU A 62 6.24 1.19 -16.45
N LYS A 63 5.90 0.84 -17.69
CA LYS A 63 5.40 -0.49 -18.03
C LYS A 63 6.47 -1.56 -17.80
N LYS A 64 7.72 -1.31 -18.19
CA LYS A 64 8.85 -2.23 -17.94
C LYS A 64 9.16 -2.37 -16.46
N ILE A 65 9.12 -1.25 -15.72
CA ILE A 65 9.34 -1.26 -14.27
C ILE A 65 8.27 -2.10 -13.58
N TYR A 66 7.01 -1.93 -13.97
CA TYR A 66 5.92 -2.72 -13.44
C TYR A 66 6.08 -4.21 -13.78
N ASP A 67 6.40 -4.56 -15.03
CA ASP A 67 6.55 -5.94 -15.48
C ASP A 67 7.65 -6.70 -14.72
N ASN A 68 8.80 -6.05 -14.49
CA ASN A 68 9.89 -6.59 -13.70
C ASN A 68 9.46 -6.89 -12.26
N ILE A 69 8.74 -5.96 -11.61
CA ILE A 69 8.32 -6.15 -10.22
C ILE A 69 7.14 -7.13 -10.15
N ALA A 70 6.26 -7.13 -11.14
CA ALA A 70 5.16 -8.08 -11.24
C ALA A 70 5.66 -9.53 -11.39
N SER A 71 6.82 -9.72 -12.03
CA SER A 71 7.48 -11.02 -12.12
C SER A 71 8.02 -11.51 -10.77
N LEU A 72 8.44 -10.59 -9.90
CA LEU A 72 8.93 -10.90 -8.55
C LEU A 72 7.78 -11.09 -7.54
N TYR A 73 6.67 -10.38 -7.72
CA TYR A 73 5.52 -10.36 -6.81
C TYR A 73 4.21 -10.65 -7.57
N PRO A 74 3.98 -11.91 -8.01
CA PRO A 74 2.82 -12.27 -8.82
C PRO A 74 1.49 -12.07 -8.08
N ASN A 75 1.47 -12.32 -6.76
CA ASN A 75 0.29 -12.10 -5.92
C ASN A 75 -0.09 -10.61 -5.84
N GLY A 76 0.90 -9.74 -5.69
CA GLY A 76 0.73 -8.28 -5.69
C GLY A 76 0.23 -7.77 -7.04
N ALA A 77 0.80 -8.26 -8.14
CA ALA A 77 0.40 -7.90 -9.50
C ALA A 77 -1.04 -8.31 -9.82
N ARG A 78 -1.50 -9.47 -9.32
CA ARG A 78 -2.88 -9.94 -9.47
C ARG A 78 -3.89 -9.02 -8.80
N GLN A 79 -3.52 -8.45 -7.64
CA GLN A 79 -4.38 -7.51 -6.91
C GLN A 79 -4.30 -6.08 -7.45
N LEU A 80 -3.16 -5.68 -8.01
CA LEU A 80 -2.88 -4.34 -8.50
C LEU A 80 -2.39 -4.37 -9.95
N PRO A 81 -3.29 -4.45 -10.94
CA PRO A 81 -2.92 -4.46 -12.35
C PRO A 81 -2.34 -3.10 -12.79
N PHE A 82 -1.48 -3.12 -13.81
CA PHE A 82 -0.81 -1.92 -14.33
C PHE A 82 -1.78 -0.76 -14.63
N ARG A 83 -2.93 -1.05 -15.25
CA ARG A 83 -3.95 -0.03 -15.57
C ARG A 83 -4.41 0.78 -14.35
N SER A 84 -4.51 0.14 -13.19
CA SER A 84 -4.97 0.80 -11.95
C SER A 84 -3.86 1.63 -11.28
N ILE A 85 -2.60 1.22 -11.43
CA ILE A 85 -1.47 1.85 -10.74
C ILE A 85 -0.63 2.79 -11.63
N CYS A 86 -0.87 2.82 -12.94
CA CYS A 86 -0.14 3.65 -13.90
C CYS A 86 -0.15 5.15 -13.52
N SER A 87 -1.32 5.71 -13.19
CA SER A 87 -1.43 7.11 -12.75
C SER A 87 -0.64 7.38 -11.47
N SER A 88 -0.63 6.43 -10.54
CA SER A 88 0.14 6.52 -9.29
C SER A 88 1.65 6.46 -9.56
N LEU A 89 2.11 5.56 -10.43
CA LEU A 89 3.51 5.46 -10.86
C LEU A 89 4.00 6.77 -11.49
N HIS A 90 3.21 7.36 -12.40
CA HIS A 90 3.51 8.67 -12.97
C HIS A 90 3.59 9.77 -11.91
N ARG A 91 2.70 9.75 -10.91
CA ARG A 91 2.73 10.71 -9.81
C ARG A 91 3.96 10.52 -8.92
N TRP A 92 4.32 9.29 -8.57
CA TRP A 92 5.47 9.00 -7.71
C TRP A 92 6.80 9.35 -8.36
N ARG A 93 6.91 9.17 -9.67
CA ARG A 93 8.08 9.62 -10.43
C ARG A 93 8.19 11.15 -10.42
N ARG A 94 7.08 11.87 -10.65
CA ARG A 94 7.06 13.34 -10.61
C ARG A 94 7.36 13.93 -9.23
N SER A 95 6.99 13.25 -8.14
CA SER A 95 7.21 13.76 -6.79
C SER A 95 8.68 13.89 -6.40
N VAL A 96 9.60 13.23 -7.12
CA VAL A 96 11.05 13.36 -6.88
C VAL A 96 11.56 14.69 -7.44
N ALA A 97 10.95 15.22 -8.50
CA ALA A 97 11.33 16.48 -9.13
C ALA A 97 10.86 17.74 -8.38
N SER A 98 10.42 17.62 -7.12
CA SER A 98 9.93 18.74 -6.30
C SER A 98 10.60 18.82 -4.93
N GLN A 99 11.77 18.17 -4.77
CA GLN A 99 12.62 18.27 -3.59
C GLN A 99 14.02 18.82 -3.95
N GLU A 100 14.07 19.81 -4.84
CA GLU A 100 15.24 20.67 -5.09
C GLU A 100 14.88 22.12 -4.80
#